data_AF-A0A4C1XNX9-F1
#
_entry.id   AF-A0A4C1XNX9-F1
#
_cell.length_a   1.000
_cell.length_b   1.000
_cell.length_c   1.000
_cell.angle_alpha   90.00
_cell.angle_beta   90.00
_cell.angle_gamma   90.00
#
_symmetry.space_group_name_H-M   'P 1'
#
loop_
_entity.id
_entity.type
_entity.pdbx_description
1 polymer ?
#
loop_
_entity_poly.entity_id
_entity_poly.type
_entity_poly.pdbx_seq_one_letter_code
_entity_poly.pdbx_strand_id
1 'polypeptide(L)'
;MKKTHEIELLCYEVDVTVNEKPRWGYQHPEAPKYVGIAPDLGSFDAQFFKVHRKLGVAMDVLSRKLLEHAYQAIYDAGISSVELRGKKVGVFIGSAISDCEKVCFYVPATINALGIAGCSRSMFANRISYWLDARGPSINIDAACSSSVVALERACDYMKRGICEAAIVGGANLCFHPHVSVHYKSFQESAPSYTMVKKWARLFQQGRESCEDDPRPGRPVTVLTEENVQKIERLVLADRRIKLWQIAEELQIS
;
A
#
# COMPACT_ATOMS: atom_id res chain seq x y z
N MET A 1 16.09 1.85 10.44
CA MET A 1 16.00 3.16 11.13
C MET A 1 15.44 4.28 10.21
N LYS A 2 14.42 4.02 9.37
CA LYS A 2 13.76 5.02 8.49
C LYS A 2 12.30 5.34 8.90
N LYS A 3 11.73 4.66 9.91
CA LYS A 3 10.31 4.73 10.31
C LYS A 3 9.90 6.06 10.95
N THR A 4 10.84 6.81 11.53
CA THR A 4 10.56 8.01 12.31
C THR A 4 10.02 9.16 11.46
N HIS A 5 10.36 9.21 10.17
CA HIS A 5 10.12 10.39 9.34
C HIS A 5 8.63 10.63 9.00
N GLU A 6 7.85 9.61 8.65
CA GLU A 6 6.46 9.80 8.19
C GLU A 6 5.50 10.19 9.33
N ILE A 7 5.71 9.61 10.52
CA ILE A 7 4.92 9.94 11.71
C ILE A 7 5.24 11.36 12.17
N GLU A 8 6.53 11.75 12.15
CA GLU A 8 6.93 13.12 12.41
C GLU A 8 6.26 14.09 11.44
N LEU A 9 6.22 13.79 10.14
CA LEU A 9 5.53 14.64 9.16
C LEU A 9 4.05 14.85 9.51
N LEU A 10 3.36 13.80 9.98
CA LEU A 10 1.97 13.93 10.43
C LEU A 10 1.84 14.73 11.72
N CYS A 11 2.66 14.44 12.73
CA CYS A 11 2.64 15.14 14.02
C CYS A 11 2.97 16.63 13.90
N TYR A 12 3.81 16.99 12.93
CA TYR A 12 4.15 18.39 12.64
C TYR A 12 3.28 19.01 11.54
N GLU A 13 2.20 18.34 11.12
CA GLU A 13 1.27 18.79 10.07
C GLU A 13 1.97 19.23 8.77
N VAL A 14 3.08 18.57 8.44
CA VAL A 14 3.87 18.90 7.25
C VAL A 14 3.12 18.41 6.02
N ASP A 15 2.79 19.35 5.13
CA ASP A 15 2.26 19.01 3.81
C ASP A 15 3.36 18.31 2.99
N VAL A 16 3.17 17.01 2.79
CA VAL A 16 4.09 16.16 2.03
C VAL A 16 3.90 16.31 0.51
N THR A 17 2.95 17.12 0.06
CA THR A 17 2.78 17.42 -1.36
C THR A 17 3.77 18.48 -1.81
N VAL A 18 4.48 18.18 -2.89
CA VAL A 18 5.52 19.06 -3.43
C VAL A 18 5.10 19.61 -4.79
N ASN A 19 5.52 20.85 -5.04
CA ASN A 19 5.45 21.54 -6.34
C ASN A 19 6.87 21.77 -6.92
N GLU A 20 7.88 21.18 -6.30
CA GLU A 20 9.28 21.37 -6.68
C GLU A 20 9.69 20.35 -7.73
N LYS A 21 9.98 20.83 -8.94
CA LYS A 21 10.22 20.06 -10.17
C LYS A 21 9.06 19.11 -10.49
N PRO A 22 8.25 19.38 -11.54
CA PRO A 22 7.18 18.47 -11.89
C PRO A 22 7.78 17.07 -12.09
N ARG A 23 7.23 16.03 -11.45
CA ARG A 23 7.65 14.63 -11.66
C ARG A 23 7.75 14.29 -13.16
N TRP A 24 6.91 14.94 -13.95
CA TRP A 24 6.72 14.81 -15.39
C TRP A 24 7.41 15.92 -16.20
N GLY A 25 8.21 16.78 -15.56
CA GLY A 25 8.78 18.00 -16.13
C GLY A 25 7.74 19.05 -16.55
N TYR A 26 8.20 20.17 -17.14
CA TYR A 26 7.33 21.22 -17.69
C TYR A 26 6.56 20.79 -18.95
N GLN A 27 6.74 19.54 -19.40
CA GLN A 27 6.13 18.98 -20.61
C GLN A 27 4.63 18.68 -20.45
N HIS A 28 4.11 18.72 -19.22
CA HIS A 28 2.72 18.41 -18.90
C HIS A 28 2.07 19.51 -18.04
N PRO A 29 1.79 20.70 -18.59
CA PRO A 29 1.12 21.78 -17.88
C PRO A 29 -0.30 21.42 -17.41
N GLU A 30 -0.93 20.44 -18.06
CA GLU A 30 -2.24 19.93 -17.72
C GLU A 30 -2.26 19.12 -16.41
N ALA A 31 -1.11 18.57 -15.98
CA ALA A 31 -1.01 17.74 -14.78
C ALA A 31 -1.22 18.56 -13.48
N PRO A 32 -1.63 17.91 -12.38
CA PRO A 32 -1.68 18.56 -11.07
C PRO A 32 -0.30 19.11 -10.65
N LYS A 33 -0.28 20.33 -10.13
CA LYS A 33 0.94 21.02 -9.67
C LYS A 33 1.51 20.41 -8.39
N TYR A 34 0.64 20.03 -7.46
CA TYR A 34 1.01 19.45 -6.17
C TYR A 34 0.77 17.94 -6.19
N VAL A 35 1.80 17.16 -5.85
CA VAL A 35 1.73 15.70 -5.79
C VAL A 35 2.55 15.16 -4.62
N GLY A 36 2.10 14.07 -4.01
CA GLY A 36 2.92 13.30 -3.07
C GLY A 36 3.97 12.48 -3.82
N ILE A 37 5.24 12.60 -3.43
CA ILE A 37 6.35 11.86 -4.04
C ILE A 37 6.91 10.87 -3.02
N ALA A 38 6.89 9.59 -3.38
CA ALA A 38 7.55 8.56 -2.60
C ALA A 38 9.08 8.68 -2.77
N PRO A 39 9.85 8.73 -1.66
CA PRO A 39 11.31 8.78 -1.73
C PRO A 39 11.88 7.43 -2.17
N ASP A 40 13.10 7.45 -2.71
CA ASP A 40 13.95 6.24 -2.87
C ASP A 40 13.27 5.06 -3.62
N LEU A 41 12.75 5.33 -4.81
CA LEU A 41 12.11 4.33 -5.68
C LEU A 41 13.11 3.47 -6.50
N GLY A 42 14.38 3.88 -6.56
CA GLY A 42 15.39 3.25 -7.39
C GLY A 42 16.06 2.02 -6.76
N SER A 43 16.21 2.01 -5.43
CA SER A 43 16.91 0.96 -4.69
C SER A 43 16.06 -0.31 -4.56
N PHE A 44 16.71 -1.47 -4.67
CA PHE A 44 16.12 -2.78 -4.39
C PHE A 44 17.19 -3.86 -4.14
N ASP A 45 17.11 -4.57 -3.01
CA ASP A 45 18.01 -5.68 -2.68
C ASP A 45 17.55 -6.99 -3.35
N ALA A 46 17.87 -7.14 -4.64
CA ALA A 46 17.48 -8.33 -5.39
C ALA A 46 18.08 -9.63 -4.84
N GLN A 47 19.26 -9.58 -4.22
CA GLN A 47 19.94 -10.77 -3.69
C GLN A 47 19.22 -11.30 -2.46
N PHE A 48 18.83 -10.42 -1.53
CA PHE A 48 18.06 -10.79 -0.34
C PHE A 48 16.72 -11.45 -0.71
N PHE A 49 16.01 -10.91 -1.70
CA PHE A 49 14.73 -11.46 -2.17
C PHE A 49 14.86 -12.64 -3.14
N LYS A 50 16.08 -13.16 -3.38
CA LYS A 50 16.35 -14.26 -4.32
C LYS A 50 15.83 -13.99 -5.73
N VAL A 51 15.86 -12.73 -6.15
CA VAL A 51 15.45 -12.31 -7.48
C VAL A 51 16.67 -12.26 -8.38
N HIS A 52 16.61 -12.98 -9.50
CA HIS A 52 17.67 -12.94 -10.51
C HIS A 52 17.86 -11.50 -11.04
N ARG A 53 19.12 -11.06 -11.21
CA ARG A 53 19.46 -9.66 -11.57
C ARG A 53 18.68 -9.13 -12.78
N LYS A 54 18.57 -9.89 -13.87
CA LYS A 54 17.81 -9.47 -15.08
C LYS A 54 16.34 -9.23 -14.77
N LEU A 55 15.76 -10.05 -13.89
CA LEU A 55 14.37 -9.92 -13.47
C LEU A 55 14.18 -8.73 -12.54
N GLY A 56 15.10 -8.51 -11.59
CA GLY A 56 15.04 -7.37 -10.68
C GLY A 56 15.03 -6.01 -11.39
N VAL A 57 15.74 -5.89 -12.52
CA VAL A 57 15.72 -4.69 -13.37
C VAL A 57 14.39 -4.53 -14.12
N ALA A 58 13.78 -5.64 -14.55
CA ALA A 58 12.51 -5.65 -15.28
C ALA A 58 11.27 -5.60 -14.37
N MET A 59 11.43 -5.66 -13.05
CA MET A 59 10.32 -5.67 -12.10
C MET A 59 9.72 -4.28 -11.92
N ASP A 60 8.39 -4.24 -11.85
CA ASP A 60 7.65 -3.07 -11.40
C ASP A 60 8.20 -2.61 -10.04
N VAL A 61 8.42 -1.30 -9.91
CA VAL A 61 8.84 -0.64 -8.67
C VAL A 61 7.89 -0.97 -7.52
N LEU A 62 6.58 -1.04 -7.78
CA LEU A 62 5.58 -1.42 -6.77
C LEU A 62 5.86 -2.82 -6.22
N SER A 63 6.16 -3.78 -7.10
CA SER A 63 6.48 -5.15 -6.68
C SER A 63 7.76 -5.21 -5.83
N ARG A 64 8.78 -4.42 -6.21
CA ARG A 64 10.05 -4.33 -5.46
C ARG A 64 9.83 -3.75 -4.06
N LYS A 65 9.09 -2.64 -3.96
CA LYS A 65 8.79 -1.99 -2.68
C LYS A 65 7.83 -2.80 -1.81
N LEU A 66 6.87 -3.49 -2.40
CA LEU A 66 6.00 -4.41 -1.67
C LEU A 66 6.79 -5.56 -1.01
N LEU A 67 7.82 -6.11 -1.67
CA LEU A 67 8.70 -7.11 -1.05
C LEU A 67 9.46 -6.54 0.16
N GLU A 68 10.05 -5.35 0.01
CA GLU A 68 10.74 -4.65 1.09
C GLU A 68 9.82 -4.36 2.28
N HIS A 69 8.62 -3.84 2.01
CA HIS A 69 7.64 -3.52 3.04
C HIS A 69 7.03 -4.77 3.68
N ALA A 70 6.82 -5.85 2.93
CA ALA A 70 6.37 -7.12 3.49
C ALA A 70 7.40 -7.68 4.48
N TYR A 71 8.69 -7.64 4.13
CA TYR A 71 9.75 -8.03 5.07
C TYR A 71 9.79 -7.11 6.30
N GLN A 72 9.71 -5.80 6.11
CA GLN A 72 9.69 -4.84 7.21
C GLN A 72 8.49 -5.05 8.15
N ALA A 73 7.32 -5.41 7.62
CA ALA A 73 6.12 -5.70 8.40
C ALA A 73 6.26 -7.00 9.21
N ILE A 74 6.86 -8.03 8.61
CA ILE A 74 7.16 -9.28 9.33
C ILE A 74 8.16 -9.03 10.45
N TYR A 75 9.20 -8.25 10.17
CA TYR A 75 10.18 -7.85 11.17
C TYR A 75 9.56 -6.98 12.28
N ASP A 76 8.65 -6.05 11.94
CA ASP A 76 7.91 -5.24 12.93
C ASP A 76 7.04 -6.10 13.83
N ALA A 77 6.41 -7.14 13.28
CA ALA A 77 5.61 -8.08 14.07
C ALA A 77 6.45 -8.96 15.02
N GLY A 78 7.79 -8.83 15.01
CA GLY A 78 8.68 -9.66 15.81
C GLY A 78 8.74 -11.12 15.34
N ILE A 79 8.28 -11.42 14.13
CA ILE A 79 8.20 -12.78 13.58
C ILE A 79 9.38 -13.01 12.62
N SER A 80 10.01 -14.18 12.68
CA SER A 80 10.99 -14.57 11.67
C SER A 80 10.30 -14.95 10.36
N SER A 81 10.77 -14.42 9.22
CA SER A 81 10.29 -14.86 7.90
C SER A 81 10.50 -16.36 7.66
N VAL A 82 11.47 -16.98 8.35
CA VAL A 82 11.72 -18.43 8.29
C VAL A 82 10.57 -19.22 8.94
N GLU A 83 9.97 -18.70 10.01
CA GLU A 83 8.86 -19.34 10.71
C GLU A 83 7.56 -19.36 9.90
N LEU A 84 7.46 -18.50 8.88
CA LEU A 84 6.31 -18.40 7.99
C LEU A 84 6.42 -19.31 6.75
N ARG A 85 7.57 -19.96 6.54
CA ARG A 85 7.79 -20.83 5.38
C ARG A 85 6.95 -22.11 5.46
N GLY A 86 6.28 -22.44 4.36
CA GLY A 86 5.43 -23.63 4.25
C GLY A 86 4.07 -23.51 4.96
N LYS A 87 3.84 -22.41 5.69
CA LYS A 87 2.61 -22.14 6.44
C LYS A 87 1.49 -21.63 5.55
N LYS A 88 0.24 -21.74 6.02
CA LYS A 88 -0.96 -21.21 5.33
C LYS A 88 -1.04 -19.70 5.53
N VAL A 89 -0.03 -18.97 5.06
CA VAL A 89 0.02 -17.51 5.10
C VAL A 89 -0.69 -16.97 3.85
N GLY A 90 -1.76 -16.20 4.03
CA GLY A 90 -2.42 -15.49 2.95
C GLY A 90 -1.68 -14.20 2.58
N VAL A 91 -1.70 -13.80 1.32
CA VAL A 91 -1.14 -12.54 0.83
C VAL A 91 -2.21 -11.81 0.02
N PHE A 92 -2.59 -10.62 0.50
CA PHE A 92 -3.67 -9.82 -0.08
C PHE A 92 -3.14 -8.42 -0.39
N ILE A 93 -3.02 -8.09 -1.67
CA ILE A 93 -2.52 -6.79 -2.10
C ILE A 93 -3.63 -5.99 -2.77
N GLY A 94 -3.93 -4.82 -2.23
CA GLY A 94 -4.79 -3.83 -2.86
C GLY A 94 -3.99 -2.97 -3.85
N SER A 95 -4.30 -3.07 -5.14
CA SER A 95 -3.74 -2.18 -6.16
C SER A 95 -4.73 -1.96 -7.29
N ALA A 96 -4.80 -0.73 -7.78
CA ALA A 96 -5.69 -0.37 -8.89
C ALA A 96 -4.91 -0.29 -10.21
N ILE A 97 -4.13 0.78 -10.39
CA ILE A 97 -3.44 1.05 -11.65
C ILE A 97 -1.94 0.77 -11.51
N SER A 98 -1.39 -0.02 -12.43
CA SER A 98 0.06 -0.13 -12.63
C SER A 98 0.43 0.43 -14.01
N ASP A 99 1.23 1.49 -14.04
CA ASP A 99 1.76 2.03 -15.29
C ASP A 99 2.77 1.09 -15.94
N CYS A 100 3.55 0.34 -15.14
CA CYS A 100 4.49 -0.64 -15.66
C CYS A 100 3.78 -1.79 -16.38
N GLU A 101 2.67 -2.30 -15.84
CA GLU A 101 1.84 -3.30 -16.51
C GLU A 101 1.34 -2.78 -17.86
N LYS A 102 0.83 -1.53 -17.89
CA LYS A 102 0.31 -0.92 -19.10
C LYS A 102 1.38 -0.78 -20.18
N VAL A 103 2.54 -0.24 -19.82
CA VAL A 103 3.66 -0.08 -20.75
C VAL A 103 4.09 -1.46 -21.26
N CYS A 104 4.34 -2.41 -20.36
CA CYS A 104 4.87 -3.71 -20.69
C CYS A 104 3.96 -4.55 -21.61
N PHE A 105 2.64 -4.42 -21.51
CA PHE A 105 1.70 -5.25 -22.26
C PHE A 105 1.08 -4.57 -23.47
N TYR A 106 1.03 -3.23 -23.52
CA TYR A 106 0.36 -2.50 -24.59
C TYR A 106 1.28 -1.65 -25.45
N VAL A 107 2.58 -1.54 -25.14
CA VAL A 107 3.57 -0.89 -26.00
C VAL A 107 4.42 -1.97 -26.69
N PRO A 108 4.25 -2.20 -28.01
CA PRO A 108 4.93 -3.28 -28.73
C PRO A 108 6.46 -3.29 -28.57
N ALA A 109 7.07 -2.10 -28.49
CA ALA A 109 8.52 -1.94 -28.31
C ALA A 109 9.05 -2.45 -26.96
N THR A 110 8.18 -2.76 -25.99
CA THR A 110 8.58 -3.18 -24.63
C THR A 110 8.36 -4.67 -24.36
N ILE A 111 7.87 -5.41 -25.36
CA ILE A 111 7.67 -6.87 -25.27
C ILE A 111 9.01 -7.53 -24.94
N ASN A 112 9.03 -8.27 -23.83
CA ASN A 112 10.21 -9.01 -23.41
C ASN A 112 9.80 -10.26 -22.61
N ALA A 113 10.70 -11.26 -22.56
CA ALA A 113 10.44 -12.56 -21.93
C ALA A 113 10.16 -12.48 -20.42
N LEU A 114 10.56 -11.39 -19.76
CA LEU A 114 10.38 -11.18 -18.33
C LEU A 114 9.15 -10.32 -18.01
N GLY A 115 8.45 -9.80 -19.02
CA GLY A 115 7.39 -8.80 -18.84
C GLY A 115 6.25 -9.29 -17.97
N ILE A 116 5.78 -10.52 -18.18
CA ILE A 116 4.71 -11.13 -17.38
C ILE A 116 5.15 -11.27 -15.92
N ALA A 117 6.33 -11.85 -15.70
CA ALA A 117 6.86 -12.06 -14.36
C ALA A 117 7.22 -10.73 -13.65
N GLY A 118 7.66 -9.73 -14.40
CA GLY A 118 8.13 -8.45 -13.87
C GLY A 118 7.03 -7.45 -13.56
N CYS A 119 6.01 -7.36 -14.42
CA CYS A 119 5.09 -6.23 -14.44
C CYS A 119 3.60 -6.59 -14.27
N SER A 120 3.19 -7.87 -14.30
CA SER A 120 1.79 -8.22 -14.07
C SER A 120 1.35 -7.86 -12.64
N ARG A 121 0.16 -7.28 -12.46
CA ARG A 121 -0.40 -6.97 -11.12
C ARG A 121 -0.53 -8.20 -10.23
N SER A 122 -0.76 -9.39 -10.81
CA SER A 122 -0.78 -10.65 -10.07
C SER A 122 0.53 -10.94 -9.32
N MET A 123 1.66 -10.44 -9.85
CA MET A 123 2.99 -10.63 -9.26
C MET A 123 3.19 -9.84 -7.97
N PHE A 124 2.35 -8.85 -7.68
CA PHE A 124 2.43 -8.08 -6.43
C PHE A 124 2.21 -8.97 -5.21
N ALA A 125 1.16 -9.78 -5.21
CA ALA A 125 0.91 -10.78 -4.16
C ALA A 125 1.82 -12.00 -4.36
N ASN A 126 1.88 -12.55 -5.58
CA ASN A 126 2.53 -13.84 -5.83
C ASN A 126 4.03 -13.83 -5.52
N ARG A 127 4.73 -12.71 -5.69
CA ARG A 127 6.16 -12.64 -5.37
C ARG A 127 6.43 -12.64 -3.87
N ILE A 128 5.58 -12.01 -3.08
CA ILE A 128 5.67 -12.08 -1.63
C ILE A 128 5.42 -13.52 -1.19
N SER A 129 4.36 -14.16 -1.72
CA SER A 129 4.08 -15.56 -1.42
C SER A 129 5.23 -16.48 -1.81
N TYR A 130 5.81 -16.28 -2.99
CA TYR A 130 6.95 -17.06 -3.45
C TYR A 130 8.19 -16.89 -2.57
N TRP A 131 8.53 -15.64 -2.23
CA TRP A 131 9.70 -15.35 -1.39
C TRP A 131 9.54 -15.91 0.04
N LEU A 132 8.33 -15.82 0.60
CA LEU A 132 8.01 -16.38 1.92
C LEU A 132 7.76 -17.88 1.94
N ASP A 133 7.66 -18.54 0.78
CA ASP A 133 7.14 -19.91 0.68
C ASP A 133 5.75 -20.07 1.36
N ALA A 134 4.92 -19.04 1.22
CA ALA A 134 3.58 -18.98 1.77
C ALA A 134 2.63 -19.88 0.98
N ARG A 135 1.88 -20.74 1.68
CA ARG A 135 0.96 -21.73 1.10
C ARG A 135 -0.51 -21.36 1.22
N GLY A 136 -0.82 -20.17 1.72
CA GLY A 136 -2.17 -19.63 1.73
C GLY A 136 -2.54 -18.92 0.41
N PRO A 137 -3.73 -18.32 0.34
CA PRO A 137 -4.20 -17.60 -0.85
C PRO A 137 -3.30 -16.42 -1.19
N SER A 138 -3.06 -16.20 -2.48
CA SER A 138 -2.28 -15.06 -3.00
C SER A 138 -3.14 -14.27 -3.98
N ILE A 139 -3.60 -13.09 -3.57
CA ILE A 139 -4.65 -12.35 -4.27
C ILE A 139 -4.27 -10.88 -4.41
N ASN A 140 -4.31 -10.38 -5.65
CA ASN A 140 -4.35 -8.95 -5.92
C ASN A 140 -5.80 -8.50 -6.09
N ILE A 141 -6.20 -7.44 -5.39
CA ILE A 141 -7.57 -6.92 -5.34
C ILE A 141 -7.59 -5.50 -5.90
N ASP A 142 -8.50 -5.26 -6.84
CA ASP A 142 -8.79 -3.95 -7.39
C ASP A 142 -10.23 -3.57 -7.06
N ALA A 143 -10.38 -2.71 -6.04
CA ALA A 143 -11.61 -2.04 -5.67
C ALA A 143 -11.40 -0.51 -5.68
N ALA A 144 -10.63 -0.03 -6.66
CA ALA A 144 -10.23 1.37 -6.79
C ALA A 144 -9.61 1.95 -5.50
N CYS A 145 -10.09 3.10 -5.01
CA CYS A 145 -9.55 3.77 -3.82
C CYS A 145 -9.70 2.95 -2.52
N SER A 146 -10.59 1.95 -2.51
CA SER A 146 -10.84 1.10 -1.34
C SER A 146 -10.05 -0.22 -1.36
N SER A 147 -9.20 -0.44 -2.37
CA SER A 147 -8.53 -1.72 -2.62
C SER A 147 -7.77 -2.27 -1.40
N SER A 148 -7.02 -1.44 -0.68
CA SER A 148 -6.26 -1.87 0.51
C SER A 148 -7.16 -2.27 1.68
N VAL A 149 -8.27 -1.56 1.87
CA VAL A 149 -9.26 -1.87 2.92
C VAL A 149 -10.04 -3.14 2.58
N VAL A 150 -10.40 -3.33 1.32
CA VAL A 150 -11.04 -4.57 0.86
C VAL A 150 -10.07 -5.76 0.97
N ALA A 151 -8.77 -5.55 0.71
CA ALA A 151 -7.76 -6.58 0.95
C ALA A 151 -7.65 -6.96 2.43
N LEU A 152 -7.75 -5.98 3.33
CA LEU A 152 -7.78 -6.21 4.78
C LEU A 152 -9.02 -6.99 5.21
N GLU A 153 -10.20 -6.57 4.77
CA GLU A 153 -11.47 -7.24 5.04
C GLU A 153 -11.41 -8.71 4.61
N ARG A 154 -10.92 -8.95 3.38
CA ARG A 154 -10.81 -10.30 2.82
C ARG A 154 -9.84 -11.18 3.60
N ALA A 155 -8.71 -10.62 4.04
CA ALA A 155 -7.75 -11.32 4.87
C ALA A 155 -8.37 -11.74 6.21
N CYS A 156 -9.10 -10.82 6.85
CA CYS A 156 -9.84 -11.10 8.09
C CYS A 156 -10.87 -12.21 7.91
N ASP A 157 -11.68 -12.18 6.84
CA ASP A 157 -12.64 -13.26 6.53
C ASP A 157 -11.93 -14.61 6.38
N TYR A 158 -10.82 -14.65 5.66
CA TYR A 158 -10.12 -15.89 5.36
C TYR A 158 -9.45 -16.51 6.59
N MET A 159 -8.94 -15.69 7.50
CA MET A 159 -8.42 -16.18 8.78
C MET A 159 -9.53 -16.71 9.68
N LYS A 160 -10.66 -15.99 9.81
CA LYS A 160 -11.81 -16.44 10.61
C LYS A 160 -12.37 -17.77 10.13
N ARG A 161 -12.28 -18.04 8.82
CA ARG A 161 -12.71 -19.29 8.20
C ARG A 161 -11.67 -20.41 8.27
N GLY A 162 -10.51 -20.17 8.89
CA GLY A 162 -9.41 -21.14 8.99
C GLY A 162 -8.74 -21.46 7.64
N ILE A 163 -8.91 -20.62 6.62
CA ILE A 163 -8.28 -20.79 5.30
C ILE A 163 -6.79 -20.45 5.38
N CYS A 164 -6.46 -19.42 6.16
CA CYS A 164 -5.08 -19.01 6.45
C CYS A 164 -4.89 -18.76 7.95
N GLU A 165 -3.69 -19.05 8.47
CA GLU A 165 -3.34 -18.87 9.89
C GLU A 165 -2.71 -17.50 10.18
N ALA A 166 -2.18 -16.86 9.14
CA ALA A 166 -1.69 -15.49 9.16
C ALA A 166 -1.91 -14.85 7.79
N ALA A 167 -1.91 -13.52 7.73
CA ALA A 167 -2.05 -12.80 6.47
C ALA A 167 -1.11 -11.59 6.37
N ILE A 168 -0.53 -11.41 5.18
CA ILE A 168 0.15 -10.19 4.76
C ILE A 168 -0.85 -9.36 3.94
N VAL A 169 -1.12 -8.14 4.40
CA VAL A 169 -2.03 -7.21 3.71
C VAL A 169 -1.26 -5.96 3.31
N GLY A 170 -1.34 -5.58 2.04
CA GLY A 170 -0.63 -4.41 1.51
C GLY A 170 -1.48 -3.55 0.60
N GLY A 171 -1.11 -2.28 0.48
CA GLY A 171 -1.66 -1.35 -0.50
C GLY A 171 -0.53 -0.74 -1.31
N ALA A 172 -0.70 -0.64 -2.63
CA ALA A 172 0.34 -0.15 -3.52
C ALA A 172 -0.25 0.76 -4.61
N ASN A 173 0.29 1.97 -4.74
CA ASN A 173 -0.06 2.91 -5.80
C ASN A 173 1.13 3.82 -6.14
N LEU A 174 1.50 3.88 -7.41
CA LEU A 174 2.50 4.80 -7.95
C LEU A 174 2.05 5.29 -9.33
N CYS A 175 2.16 6.59 -9.57
CA CYS A 175 1.84 7.21 -10.85
C CYS A 175 3.14 7.64 -11.54
N PHE A 176 3.63 6.90 -12.53
CA PHE A 176 4.83 7.23 -13.31
C PHE A 176 4.54 8.15 -14.49
N HIS A 177 3.35 8.03 -15.09
CA HIS A 177 2.91 8.90 -16.20
C HIS A 177 1.81 9.87 -15.73
N PRO A 178 1.79 11.13 -16.22
CA PRO A 178 0.78 12.11 -15.81
C PRO A 178 -0.65 11.75 -16.25
N HIS A 179 -0.82 10.85 -17.22
CA HIS A 179 -2.12 10.59 -17.87
C HIS A 179 -3.24 10.26 -16.88
N VAL A 180 -2.96 9.39 -15.90
CA VAL A 180 -3.96 9.02 -14.88
C VAL A 180 -4.37 10.25 -14.07
N SER A 181 -3.40 11.06 -13.65
CA SER A 181 -3.62 12.29 -12.89
C SER A 181 -4.40 13.34 -13.70
N VAL A 182 -4.14 13.44 -15.01
CA VAL A 182 -4.87 14.34 -15.92
C VAL A 182 -6.31 13.89 -16.08
N HIS A 183 -6.57 12.60 -16.28
CA HIS A 183 -7.93 12.07 -16.34
C HIS A 183 -8.71 12.34 -15.03
N TYR A 184 -8.07 12.17 -13.88
CA TYR A 184 -8.70 12.51 -12.60
C TYR A 184 -9.01 14.01 -12.49
N LYS A 185 -8.09 14.89 -12.92
CA LYS A 185 -8.33 16.33 -12.93
C LYS A 185 -9.49 16.71 -13.86
N SER A 186 -9.51 16.21 -15.09
CA SER A 186 -10.61 16.45 -16.04
C SER A 186 -11.94 15.92 -15.54
N PHE A 187 -11.95 14.78 -14.84
CA PHE A 187 -13.15 14.25 -14.19
C PHE A 187 -13.66 15.17 -13.06
N GLN A 188 -12.75 15.73 -12.25
CA GLN A 188 -13.12 16.68 -11.20
C GLN A 188 -13.67 18.00 -11.77
N GLU A 189 -13.13 18.46 -12.89
CA GLU A 189 -13.55 19.68 -13.57
C GLU A 189 -14.92 19.51 -14.27
N SER A 190 -15.20 18.34 -14.84
CA SER A 190 -16.46 18.07 -15.55
C SER A 190 -17.65 17.80 -14.65
N ALA A 191 -17.43 17.36 -13.40
CA ALA A 191 -18.49 17.01 -12.45
C ALA A 191 -18.28 17.64 -11.06
N PRO A 192 -18.33 18.98 -10.91
CA PRO A 192 -17.98 19.67 -9.67
C PRO A 192 -18.87 19.29 -8.47
N SER A 193 -20.13 18.89 -8.70
CA SER A 193 -21.10 18.44 -7.69
C SER A 193 -20.93 16.99 -7.23
N TYR A 194 -20.14 16.17 -7.94
CA TYR A 194 -19.89 14.75 -7.60
C TYR A 194 -18.62 14.54 -6.76
N THR A 195 -17.90 15.61 -6.40
CA THR A 195 -16.57 15.48 -5.81
C THR A 195 -16.61 15.30 -4.28
N MET A 196 -16.57 14.02 -3.85
CA MET A 196 -16.26 13.63 -2.47
C MET A 196 -15.01 14.35 -1.94
N VAL A 197 -14.01 14.58 -2.80
CA VAL A 197 -12.74 15.23 -2.48
C VAL A 197 -12.89 16.69 -2.02
N LYS A 198 -13.82 17.48 -2.60
CA LYS A 198 -14.07 18.86 -2.11
C LYS A 198 -14.75 18.86 -0.74
N LYS A 199 -15.58 17.84 -0.46
CA LYS A 199 -16.22 17.65 0.85
C LYS A 199 -15.19 17.21 1.90
N TRP A 200 -14.27 16.29 1.54
CA TRP A 200 -13.16 15.83 2.38
C TRP A 200 -12.11 16.92 2.63
N ALA A 201 -11.70 17.68 1.61
CA ALA A 201 -10.76 18.80 1.78
C ALA A 201 -11.33 19.90 2.70
N ARG A 202 -12.65 20.15 2.64
CA ARG A 202 -13.35 21.04 3.59
C ARG A 202 -13.43 20.45 5.00
N LEU A 203 -13.65 19.14 5.14
CA LEU A 203 -13.64 18.46 6.44
C LEU A 203 -12.26 18.51 7.12
N PHE A 204 -11.17 18.38 6.36
CA PHE A 204 -9.80 18.56 6.88
C PHE A 204 -9.47 20.02 7.18
N GLN A 205 -10.05 20.99 6.47
CA GLN A 205 -9.94 22.41 6.84
C GLN A 205 -10.75 22.76 8.10
N GLN A 206 -11.91 22.14 8.30
CA GLN A 206 -12.75 22.33 9.49
C GLN A 206 -12.21 21.62 10.73
N GLY A 207 -11.43 20.53 10.56
CA GLY A 207 -10.74 19.85 11.67
C GLY A 207 -9.58 20.64 12.28
N ARG A 208 -9.15 21.76 11.67
CA ARG A 208 -8.08 22.64 12.19
C ARG A 208 -8.48 23.45 13.43
N GLU A 209 -9.77 23.49 13.78
CA GLU A 209 -10.27 24.31 14.90
C GLU A 209 -10.55 23.51 16.18
N SER A 210 -10.31 22.20 16.22
CA SER A 210 -10.80 21.37 17.34
C SER A 210 -9.86 20.27 17.86
N CYS A 211 -8.54 20.39 17.73
CA CYS A 211 -7.61 19.42 18.34
C CYS A 211 -6.35 20.11 18.87
N GLU A 212 -6.47 20.70 20.06
CA GLU A 212 -5.36 20.73 21.02
C GLU A 212 -5.47 19.46 21.88
N ASP A 213 -4.34 18.83 22.18
CA ASP A 213 -4.14 17.62 23.03
C ASP A 213 -4.47 16.24 22.42
N ASP A 214 -3.53 15.63 21.68
CA ASP A 214 -3.36 14.15 21.69
C ASP A 214 -1.96 13.70 21.21
N PRO A 215 -1.17 12.93 22.00
CA PRO A 215 0.10 12.37 21.57
C PRO A 215 0.04 10.84 21.30
N ARG A 216 0.49 10.43 20.10
CA ARG A 216 1.11 9.13 19.67
C ARG A 216 0.29 8.24 18.67
N PRO A 217 0.83 7.14 18.09
CA PRO A 217 1.34 7.11 16.70
C PRO A 217 0.70 6.01 15.81
N GLY A 218 0.51 6.29 14.51
CA GLY A 218 -0.06 5.33 13.53
C GLY A 218 0.98 4.61 12.67
N ARG A 219 0.82 3.29 12.47
CA ARG A 219 1.71 2.40 11.68
C ARG A 219 1.03 1.93 10.38
N PRO A 220 1.71 1.86 9.22
CA PRO A 220 1.18 1.20 8.04
C PRO A 220 1.78 -0.20 7.84
N VAL A 221 0.90 -1.14 7.46
CA VAL A 221 1.11 -2.59 7.25
C VAL A 221 1.18 -3.39 8.55
N THR A 222 0.21 -4.30 8.72
CA THR A 222 0.04 -5.13 9.92
C THR A 222 0.00 -6.59 9.52
N VAL A 223 0.82 -7.41 10.16
CA VAL A 223 0.66 -8.87 10.10
C VAL A 223 -0.52 -9.22 10.98
N LEU A 224 -1.56 -9.81 10.39
CA LEU A 224 -2.71 -10.24 11.16
C LEU A 224 -2.51 -11.67 11.67
N THR A 225 -2.69 -11.84 12.98
CA THR A 225 -2.72 -13.12 13.70
C THR A 225 -4.11 -13.32 14.30
N GLU A 226 -4.48 -14.56 14.63
CA GLU A 226 -5.79 -14.89 15.23
C GLU A 226 -6.04 -14.12 16.56
N GLU A 227 -4.99 -13.96 17.36
CA GLU A 227 -5.01 -13.16 18.60
C GLU A 227 -5.29 -11.66 18.33
N ASN A 228 -4.67 -11.09 17.29
CA ASN A 228 -4.88 -9.69 16.92
C ASN A 228 -6.30 -9.46 16.37
N VAL A 229 -6.83 -10.41 15.59
CA VAL A 229 -8.20 -10.33 15.03
C VAL A 229 -9.27 -10.35 16.13
N GLN A 230 -9.15 -11.23 17.14
CA GLN A 230 -10.12 -11.31 18.23
C GLN A 230 -10.11 -10.07 19.15
N LYS A 231 -8.94 -9.42 19.31
CA LYS A 231 -8.83 -8.13 20.01
C LYS A 231 -9.44 -6.99 19.18
N ILE A 232 -9.20 -6.94 17.86
CA ILE A 232 -9.83 -5.99 16.94
C ILE A 232 -11.36 -6.08 17.00
N GLU A 233 -11.91 -7.30 16.99
CA GLU A 233 -13.37 -7.51 17.03
C GLU A 233 -14.00 -7.05 18.35
N ARG A 234 -13.38 -7.37 19.50
CA ARG A 234 -13.87 -6.90 20.81
C ARG A 234 -13.93 -5.38 20.90
N LEU A 235 -12.94 -4.70 20.33
CA LEU A 235 -12.85 -3.25 20.35
C LEU A 235 -13.86 -2.59 19.41
N VAL A 236 -14.01 -3.12 18.19
CA VAL A 236 -15.00 -2.63 17.22
C VAL A 236 -16.44 -2.86 17.69
N LEU A 237 -16.70 -3.94 18.42
CA LEU A 237 -18.04 -4.27 18.93
C LEU A 237 -18.43 -3.49 20.21
N ALA A 238 -17.45 -3.07 21.02
CA ALA A 238 -17.69 -2.34 22.27
C ALA A 238 -18.02 -0.85 22.07
N ASP A 239 -17.45 -0.19 21.06
CA ASP A 239 -17.82 1.18 20.69
C ASP A 239 -17.76 1.37 19.16
N ARG A 240 -18.92 1.60 18.54
CA ARG A 240 -19.05 1.82 17.09
C ARG A 240 -18.36 3.10 16.59
N ARG A 241 -17.84 3.94 17.50
CA ARG A 241 -17.08 5.16 17.19
C ARG A 241 -15.57 4.99 17.31
N ILE A 242 -15.10 3.80 17.69
CA ILE A 242 -13.66 3.51 17.80
C ILE A 242 -13.01 3.66 16.43
N LYS A 243 -12.04 4.57 16.37
CA LYS A 243 -11.26 4.82 15.16
C LYS A 243 -10.14 3.77 15.10
N LEU A 244 -9.81 3.30 13.90
CA LEU A 244 -8.91 2.16 13.63
C LEU A 244 -7.56 2.19 14.40
N TRP A 245 -7.08 3.36 14.81
CA TRP A 245 -5.86 3.51 15.61
C TRP A 245 -6.02 3.19 17.10
N GLN A 246 -7.19 3.39 17.72
CA GLN A 246 -7.44 3.02 19.12
C GLN A 246 -7.38 1.51 19.34
N ILE A 247 -7.66 0.76 18.27
CA ILE A 247 -7.52 -0.69 18.24
C ILE A 247 -6.05 -1.12 18.27
N ALA A 248 -5.16 -0.32 17.66
CA ALA A 248 -3.74 -0.61 17.58
C ALA A 248 -2.99 -0.39 18.91
N GLU A 249 -3.44 0.54 19.76
CA GLU A 249 -2.84 0.78 21.10
C GLU A 249 -3.12 -0.35 22.09
N GLU A 250 -4.34 -0.89 22.13
CA GLU A 250 -4.69 -2.01 23.03
C GLU A 250 -4.05 -3.35 22.62
N LEU A 251 -3.60 -3.45 21.38
CA LEU A 251 -2.94 -4.65 20.88
C LEU A 251 -1.48 -4.79 21.37
N GLN A 252 -0.86 -3.75 21.94
CA GLN A 252 0.56 -3.74 22.35
C GLN A 252 1.52 -4.33 21.29
N ILE A 253 1.20 -4.14 20.00
CA ILE A 253 2.11 -4.54 18.92
C ILE A 253 3.25 -3.52 18.94
N SER A 254 4.40 -3.95 19.45
CA SER A 254 5.65 -3.19 19.63
C SER A 254 6.32 -2.79 18.34
#